data_AF-E4NA82-F1
#
_entry.id   AF-E4NA82-F1
#
_cell.length_a   1.000
_cell.length_b   1.000
_cell.length_c   1.000
_cell.angle_alpha   90.00
_cell.angle_beta   90.00
_cell.angle_gamma   90.00
#
_symmetry.space_group_name_H-M   'P 1'
#
loop_
_entity.id
_entity.type
_entity.pdbx_description
1 polymer ?
#
loop_
_entity_poly.entity_id
_entity_poly.type
_entity_poly.pdbx_seq_one_letter_code
_entity_poly.pdbx_strand_id
1 'polypeptide(L)'
;MNDVRPAPDRVVVTGATGLLGGAVVRALLAAGHQVTALVRDPEKAARLLPADTRITVATADITDPAAYRHALRGADAVVHTAAYFREYYQPGADHGRMHAVNVESVTALLREAVDAGVPTVVHTSSITTIGPGTPEAPADEDTPPPAHWERNGYRASKVRAERAVAEFGDREGLTVPLVLPGWMWGPGDDGPTSAGRLFLSVARGELRAVPRSGNHVVDARDVADTCVAALTRGRGLRRYAVAGSWYGLHDLVGGIAAATGRPAPREIPAAAALAFATVLEQGARLRGRPPVATREGVRVLLDGARTRISSARARQELGTAFRPLAETLADEARWYRDQGRLPA
;
A
#
# COMPACT_ATOMS: atom_id res chain seq x y z
N MET A 1 24.40 -14.85 15.42
CA MET A 1 23.54 -16.04 15.18
C MET A 1 22.34 -15.57 14.37
N ASN A 2 22.08 -16.18 13.21
CA ASN A 2 20.99 -15.79 12.32
C ASN A 2 19.65 -16.16 12.95
N ASP A 3 18.97 -15.15 13.50
CA ASP A 3 17.62 -15.22 14.06
C ASP A 3 16.60 -15.32 12.92
N VAL A 4 16.51 -16.50 12.31
CA VAL A 4 15.54 -16.84 11.26
C VAL A 4 14.51 -17.77 11.88
N ARG A 5 13.25 -17.32 11.93
CA ARG A 5 12.13 -18.14 12.40
C ARG A 5 11.79 -19.23 11.40
N PRO A 6 11.21 -20.36 11.84
CA PRO A 6 10.66 -21.36 10.93
C PRO A 6 9.62 -20.73 10.01
N ALA A 7 9.54 -21.22 8.77
CA ALA A 7 8.52 -20.79 7.83
C ALA A 7 7.13 -21.15 8.37
N PRO A 8 6.15 -20.23 8.38
CA PRO A 8 4.78 -20.55 8.78
C PRO A 8 4.15 -21.54 7.80
N ASP A 9 3.24 -22.39 8.23
CA ASP A 9 2.43 -23.21 7.32
C ASP A 9 1.14 -22.46 6.97
N ARG A 10 0.47 -21.88 7.98
CA ARG A 10 -0.83 -21.20 7.84
C ARG A 10 -0.71 -19.70 8.09
N VAL A 11 -1.03 -18.91 7.08
CA VAL A 11 -0.93 -17.44 7.13
C VAL A 11 -2.30 -16.80 6.88
N VAL A 12 -2.72 -15.93 7.79
CA VAL A 12 -3.94 -15.12 7.63
C VAL A 12 -3.58 -13.81 6.93
N VAL A 13 -4.32 -13.44 5.89
CA VAL A 13 -4.12 -12.17 5.17
C VAL A 13 -5.36 -11.30 5.33
N THR A 14 -5.21 -10.15 5.99
CA THR A 14 -6.28 -9.14 6.04
C THR A 14 -6.19 -8.22 4.83
N GLY A 15 -7.33 -7.73 4.31
CA GLY A 15 -7.31 -6.90 3.11
C GLY A 15 -6.93 -7.67 1.84
N ALA A 16 -7.15 -9.00 1.85
CA ALA A 16 -6.70 -9.93 0.82
C ALA A 16 -7.19 -9.61 -0.60
N THR A 17 -8.31 -8.90 -0.76
CA THR A 17 -8.83 -8.47 -2.08
C THR A 17 -8.32 -7.10 -2.54
N GLY A 18 -7.40 -6.47 -1.80
CA GLY A 18 -6.77 -5.22 -2.20
C GLY A 18 -5.55 -5.44 -3.10
N LEU A 19 -4.98 -4.35 -3.64
CA LEU A 19 -3.78 -4.40 -4.49
C LEU A 19 -2.63 -5.17 -3.80
N LEU A 20 -2.22 -4.73 -2.61
CA LEU A 20 -1.16 -5.40 -1.85
C LEU A 20 -1.60 -6.77 -1.33
N GLY A 21 -2.78 -6.85 -0.69
CA GLY A 21 -3.26 -8.09 -0.09
C GLY A 21 -3.36 -9.24 -1.10
N GLY A 22 -3.85 -8.97 -2.32
CA GLY A 22 -3.93 -9.98 -3.37
C GLY A 22 -2.55 -10.41 -3.87
N ALA A 23 -1.59 -9.48 -3.94
CA ALA A 23 -0.21 -9.79 -4.25
C ALA A 23 0.44 -10.65 -3.14
N VAL A 24 0.16 -10.35 -1.86
CA VAL A 24 0.60 -11.15 -0.71
C VAL A 24 0.02 -12.57 -0.77
N VAL A 25 -1.28 -12.74 -1.05
CA VAL A 25 -1.88 -14.07 -1.21
C VAL A 25 -1.14 -14.87 -2.29
N ARG A 26 -0.89 -14.27 -3.46
CA ARG A 26 -0.16 -14.93 -4.56
C ARG A 26 1.28 -15.29 -4.16
N ALA A 27 2.00 -14.38 -3.49
CA ALA A 27 3.37 -14.62 -3.04
C ALA A 27 3.43 -15.75 -1.98
N LEU A 28 2.46 -15.80 -1.06
CA LEU A 28 2.36 -16.86 -0.06
C LEU A 28 2.12 -18.23 -0.69
N LEU A 29 1.19 -18.31 -1.64
CA LEU A 29 0.92 -19.55 -2.38
C LEU A 29 2.14 -20.02 -3.18
N ALA A 30 2.86 -19.10 -3.82
CA ALA A 30 4.09 -19.41 -4.54
C ALA A 30 5.19 -19.93 -3.60
N ALA A 31 5.24 -19.43 -2.36
CA ALA A 31 6.13 -19.91 -1.32
C ALA A 31 5.65 -21.19 -0.60
N GLY A 32 4.50 -21.75 -0.98
CA GLY A 32 4.01 -23.04 -0.49
C GLY A 32 3.07 -22.97 0.73
N HIS A 33 2.70 -21.77 1.18
CA HIS A 33 1.87 -21.58 2.37
C HIS A 33 0.39 -21.87 2.13
N GLN A 34 -0.33 -22.23 3.20
CA GLN A 34 -1.78 -22.20 3.28
C GLN A 34 -2.24 -20.80 3.69
N VAL A 35 -3.29 -20.30 3.04
CA VAL A 35 -3.71 -18.90 3.18
C VAL A 35 -5.16 -18.82 3.64
N THR A 36 -5.39 -18.16 4.78
CA THR A 36 -6.74 -17.72 5.16
C THR A 36 -6.91 -16.27 4.72
N ALA A 37 -7.68 -16.06 3.64
CA ALA A 37 -8.01 -14.74 3.12
C ALA A 37 -9.17 -14.14 3.92
N LEU A 38 -8.89 -13.14 4.76
CA LEU A 38 -9.92 -12.40 5.49
C LEU A 38 -10.49 -11.29 4.58
N VAL A 39 -11.77 -11.40 4.24
CA VAL A 39 -12.44 -10.55 3.25
C VAL A 39 -13.81 -10.10 3.73
N ARG A 40 -14.31 -8.97 3.21
CA ARG A 40 -15.69 -8.54 3.45
C ARG A 40 -16.67 -9.09 2.42
N ASP A 41 -16.18 -9.33 1.21
CA ASP A 41 -16.97 -9.71 0.05
C ASP A 41 -16.38 -11.00 -0.54
N PRO A 42 -17.00 -12.16 -0.28
CA PRO A 42 -16.52 -13.45 -0.77
C PRO A 42 -16.63 -13.59 -2.30
N GLU A 43 -17.60 -12.94 -2.94
CA GLU A 43 -17.74 -12.97 -4.40
C GLU A 43 -16.59 -12.21 -5.07
N LYS A 44 -16.22 -11.05 -4.51
CA LYS A 44 -15.03 -10.31 -4.93
C LYS A 44 -13.75 -11.12 -4.69
N ALA A 45 -13.67 -11.87 -3.60
CA ALA A 45 -12.53 -12.76 -3.35
C ALA A 45 -12.43 -13.86 -4.41
N ALA A 46 -13.53 -14.53 -4.74
CA ALA A 46 -13.58 -15.56 -5.78
C ALA A 46 -13.17 -15.02 -7.17
N ARG A 47 -13.46 -13.74 -7.46
CA ARG A 47 -13.07 -13.11 -8.72
C ARG A 47 -11.58 -12.70 -8.78
N LEU A 48 -11.02 -12.24 -7.67
CA LEU A 48 -9.70 -11.57 -7.66
C LEU A 48 -8.55 -12.45 -7.15
N LEU A 49 -8.85 -13.47 -6.35
CA LEU A 49 -7.86 -14.40 -5.82
C LEU A 49 -7.70 -15.61 -6.74
N PRO A 50 -6.53 -16.26 -6.78
CA PRO A 50 -6.35 -17.51 -7.52
C PRO A 50 -7.34 -18.58 -7.05
N ALA A 51 -7.80 -19.42 -7.98
CA ALA A 51 -8.49 -20.64 -7.64
C ALA A 51 -7.45 -21.68 -7.18
N ASP A 52 -7.18 -21.75 -5.88
CA ASP A 52 -6.20 -22.64 -5.26
C ASP A 52 -6.79 -23.28 -4.01
N THR A 53 -6.64 -24.60 -3.87
CA THR A 53 -7.19 -25.37 -2.73
C THR A 53 -6.56 -25.01 -1.39
N ARG A 54 -5.42 -24.31 -1.40
CA ARG A 54 -4.74 -23.81 -0.19
C ARG A 54 -5.33 -22.49 0.32
N ILE A 55 -6.28 -21.88 -0.40
CA ILE A 55 -6.99 -20.68 0.06
C ILE A 55 -8.27 -21.07 0.80
N THR A 56 -8.37 -20.62 2.05
CA THR A 56 -9.63 -20.57 2.80
C THR A 56 -10.13 -19.13 2.86
N VAL A 57 -11.39 -18.89 2.54
CA VAL A 57 -12.00 -17.55 2.65
C VAL A 57 -12.70 -17.42 4.00
N ALA A 58 -12.32 -16.41 4.78
CA ALA A 58 -12.99 -16.05 6.03
C ALA A 58 -13.68 -14.69 5.86
N THR A 59 -15.00 -14.64 6.03
CA THR A 59 -15.77 -13.40 5.86
C THR A 59 -15.87 -12.63 7.17
N ALA A 60 -15.27 -11.44 7.23
CA ALA A 60 -15.36 -10.52 8.37
C ALA A 60 -14.96 -9.09 7.97
N ASP A 61 -15.42 -8.09 8.74
CA ASP A 61 -14.81 -6.75 8.74
C ASP A 61 -13.69 -6.70 9.77
N ILE A 62 -12.58 -6.03 9.44
CA ILE A 62 -11.44 -5.86 10.34
C ILE A 62 -11.79 -5.01 11.57
N THR A 63 -12.87 -4.23 11.50
CA THR A 63 -13.38 -3.46 12.64
C THR A 63 -14.24 -4.30 13.59
N ASP A 64 -14.47 -5.59 13.31
CA ASP A 64 -15.21 -6.53 14.16
C ASP A 64 -14.33 -7.71 14.59
N PRO A 65 -13.58 -7.59 15.71
CA PRO A 65 -12.70 -8.63 16.22
C PRO A 65 -13.39 -9.97 16.48
N ALA A 66 -14.63 -9.93 16.99
CA ALA A 66 -15.38 -11.13 17.30
C ALA A 66 -15.69 -11.96 16.04
N ALA A 67 -15.83 -11.30 14.89
CA ALA A 67 -16.09 -11.94 13.61
C ALA A 67 -14.87 -12.67 13.04
N TYR A 68 -13.63 -12.19 13.25
CA TYR A 68 -12.43 -12.81 12.66
C TYR A 68 -11.56 -13.62 13.61
N ARG A 69 -11.76 -13.55 14.94
CA ARG A 69 -10.95 -14.31 15.91
C ARG A 69 -10.82 -15.80 15.61
N HIS A 70 -11.86 -16.40 15.03
CA HIS A 70 -11.85 -17.82 14.65
C HIS A 70 -10.83 -18.11 13.53
N ALA A 71 -10.57 -17.15 12.65
CA ALA A 71 -9.61 -17.27 11.56
C ALA A 71 -8.15 -17.22 12.04
N LEU A 72 -7.90 -16.69 13.24
CA LEU A 72 -6.57 -16.63 13.85
C LEU A 72 -6.17 -17.92 14.58
N ARG A 73 -7.13 -18.78 14.92
CA ARG A 73 -6.87 -20.00 15.69
C ARG A 73 -6.01 -20.97 14.87
N GLY A 74 -4.83 -21.29 15.39
CA GLY A 74 -3.87 -22.17 14.72
C GLY A 74 -3.23 -21.54 13.47
N ALA A 75 -3.25 -20.21 13.36
CA ALA A 75 -2.45 -19.48 12.38
C ALA A 75 -1.03 -19.30 12.91
N ASP A 76 -0.04 -19.52 12.06
CA ASP A 76 1.37 -19.33 12.40
C ASP A 76 1.81 -17.87 12.19
N ALA A 77 1.08 -17.14 11.35
CA ALA A 77 1.33 -15.72 11.15
C ALA A 77 0.12 -14.98 10.55
N VAL A 78 0.15 -13.65 10.68
CA VAL A 78 -0.79 -12.73 10.02
C VAL A 78 0.00 -11.74 9.17
N VAL A 79 -0.46 -11.47 7.95
CA VAL A 79 -0.04 -10.30 7.16
C VAL A 79 -1.20 -9.30 7.13
N HIS A 80 -1.01 -8.18 7.81
CA HIS A 80 -2.01 -7.13 7.90
C HIS A 80 -1.79 -6.06 6.83
N THR A 81 -2.60 -6.09 5.76
CA THR A 81 -2.58 -5.10 4.67
C THR A 81 -3.86 -4.27 4.60
N ALA A 82 -4.84 -4.51 5.48
CA ALA A 82 -6.09 -3.78 5.48
C ALA A 82 -5.85 -2.32 5.90
N ALA A 83 -6.29 -1.38 5.07
CA ALA A 83 -6.21 0.05 5.38
C ALA A 83 -7.31 0.84 4.67
N TYR A 84 -7.78 1.89 5.31
CA TYR A 84 -8.60 2.95 4.75
C TYR A 84 -7.67 4.07 4.26
N PHE A 85 -7.39 4.10 2.95
CA PHE A 85 -6.47 5.09 2.35
C PHE A 85 -6.96 5.61 1.00
N ARG A 86 -7.51 4.73 0.16
CA ARG A 86 -8.01 5.09 -1.17
C ARG A 86 -9.15 6.11 -1.06
N GLU A 87 -10.02 5.89 -0.09
CA GLU A 87 -11.21 6.68 0.23
C GLU A 87 -10.86 8.04 0.87
N TYR A 88 -9.73 8.14 1.58
CA TYR A 88 -9.30 9.39 2.23
C TYR A 88 -9.06 10.53 1.22
N TYR A 89 -8.52 10.20 0.04
CA TYR A 89 -8.24 11.18 -1.01
C TYR A 89 -9.47 11.50 -1.89
N GLN A 90 -10.66 11.02 -1.52
CA GLN A 90 -11.91 11.29 -2.23
C GLN A 90 -12.74 12.34 -1.46
N PRO A 91 -13.59 13.12 -2.14
CA PRO A 91 -14.53 14.01 -1.48
C PRO A 91 -15.46 13.25 -0.51
N GLY A 92 -15.67 13.79 0.70
CA GLY A 92 -16.55 13.16 1.71
C GLY A 92 -15.90 12.04 2.51
N ALA A 93 -14.57 12.02 2.63
CA ALA A 93 -13.86 11.01 3.41
C ALA A 93 -14.36 10.90 4.86
N ASP A 94 -14.70 9.68 5.27
CA ASP A 94 -15.06 9.36 6.65
C ASP A 94 -13.80 9.21 7.52
N HIS A 95 -13.50 10.28 8.26
CA HIS A 95 -12.36 10.31 9.18
C HIS A 95 -12.53 9.35 10.38
N GLY A 96 -13.77 9.11 10.82
CA GLY A 96 -14.06 8.16 11.90
C GLY A 96 -13.77 6.74 11.46
N ARG A 97 -14.27 6.35 10.29
CA ARG A 97 -13.96 5.04 9.68
C ARG A 97 -12.47 4.88 9.40
N MET A 98 -11.77 5.94 8.98
CA MET A 98 -10.32 5.90 8.82
C MET A 98 -9.61 5.60 10.15
N HIS A 99 -10.03 6.24 11.25
CA HIS A 99 -9.45 5.97 12.56
C HIS A 99 -9.74 4.54 13.03
N ALA A 100 -10.99 4.09 12.91
CA ALA A 100 -11.40 2.74 13.27
C ALA A 100 -10.61 1.67 12.50
N VAL A 101 -10.48 1.83 11.17
CA VAL A 101 -9.77 0.87 10.33
C VAL A 101 -8.25 0.96 10.51
N ASN A 102 -7.64 2.15 10.49
CA ASN A 102 -6.18 2.25 10.47
C ASN A 102 -5.53 2.21 11.85
N VAL A 103 -6.27 2.48 12.93
CA VAL A 103 -5.70 2.59 14.29
C VAL A 103 -6.34 1.59 15.23
N GLU A 104 -7.66 1.68 15.46
CA GLU A 104 -8.34 0.84 16.45
C GLU A 104 -8.26 -0.65 16.06
N SER A 105 -8.45 -0.96 14.77
CA SER A 105 -8.37 -2.34 14.27
C SER A 105 -6.98 -2.96 14.40
N VAL A 106 -5.92 -2.15 14.38
CA VAL A 106 -4.54 -2.63 14.57
C VAL A 106 -4.37 -3.10 16.00
N THR A 107 -4.76 -2.27 16.98
CA THR A 107 -4.71 -2.66 18.40
C THR A 107 -5.55 -3.89 18.67
N ALA A 108 -6.76 -3.97 18.10
CA ALA A 108 -7.63 -5.12 18.27
C ALA A 108 -7.03 -6.39 17.65
N LEU A 109 -6.51 -6.31 16.42
CA LEU A 109 -5.88 -7.44 15.75
C LEU A 109 -4.68 -7.98 16.52
N LEU A 110 -3.83 -7.09 17.07
CA LEU A 110 -2.67 -7.52 17.87
C LEU A 110 -3.11 -8.25 19.14
N ARG A 111 -4.19 -7.79 19.80
CA ARG A 111 -4.76 -8.48 20.98
C ARG A 111 -5.30 -9.86 20.62
N GLU A 112 -6.13 -9.94 19.58
CA GLU A 112 -6.70 -11.22 19.14
C GLU A 112 -5.60 -12.19 18.63
N ALA A 113 -4.51 -11.67 18.05
CA ALA A 113 -3.36 -12.47 17.66
C ALA A 113 -2.64 -13.07 18.88
N VAL A 114 -2.42 -12.28 19.94
CA VAL A 114 -1.86 -12.80 21.20
C VAL A 114 -2.78 -13.84 21.83
N ASP A 115 -4.08 -13.54 21.94
CA ASP A 115 -5.07 -14.45 22.53
C ASP A 115 -5.19 -15.78 21.74
N ALA A 116 -4.96 -15.74 20.42
CA ALA A 116 -4.92 -16.91 19.56
C ALA A 116 -3.56 -17.63 19.53
N GLY A 117 -2.53 -17.08 20.19
CA GLY A 117 -1.18 -17.64 20.21
C GLY A 117 -0.39 -17.46 18.90
N VAL A 118 -0.75 -16.48 18.08
CA VAL A 118 -0.05 -16.19 16.82
C VAL A 118 1.32 -15.55 17.13
N PRO A 119 2.45 -16.11 16.66
CA PRO A 119 3.78 -15.62 17.02
C PRO A 119 4.26 -14.43 16.16
N THR A 120 3.67 -14.18 14.99
CA THR A 120 4.12 -13.11 14.08
C THR A 120 2.97 -12.40 13.36
N VAL A 121 2.97 -11.07 13.42
CA VAL A 121 2.05 -10.21 12.65
C VAL A 121 2.87 -9.22 11.82
N VAL A 122 2.97 -9.42 10.51
CA VAL A 122 3.59 -8.43 9.62
C VAL A 122 2.59 -7.28 9.40
N HIS A 123 2.93 -6.08 9.86
CA HIS A 123 2.08 -4.90 9.73
C HIS A 123 2.50 -4.03 8.54
N THR A 124 1.57 -3.73 7.65
CA THR A 124 1.82 -2.79 6.55
C THR A 124 1.62 -1.36 7.01
N SER A 125 2.72 -0.62 7.20
CA SER A 125 2.71 0.82 7.44
C SER A 125 2.83 1.62 6.13
N SER A 126 3.68 2.65 6.04
CA SER A 126 3.85 3.53 4.88
C SER A 126 5.13 4.34 5.03
N ILE A 127 5.86 4.61 3.94
CA ILE A 127 7.01 5.54 3.98
C ILE A 127 6.63 6.96 4.44
N THR A 128 5.34 7.30 4.45
CA THR A 128 4.87 8.59 4.96
C THR A 128 5.01 8.77 6.46
N THR A 129 5.48 7.76 7.20
CA THR A 129 5.84 7.85 8.63
C THR A 129 7.34 8.12 8.83
N ILE A 130 8.11 8.19 7.75
CA ILE A 130 9.53 8.55 7.73
C ILE A 130 9.67 10.04 7.40
N GLY A 131 10.55 10.74 8.12
CA GLY A 131 10.85 12.15 7.84
C GLY A 131 11.47 12.39 6.46
N PRO A 132 11.54 13.66 6.02
CA PRO A 132 12.09 13.98 4.71
C PRO A 132 13.62 13.80 4.68
N GLY A 133 14.14 13.17 3.62
CA GLY A 133 15.56 13.15 3.27
C GLY A 133 15.83 13.79 1.92
N THR A 134 17.11 14.03 1.59
CA THR A 134 17.55 14.62 0.31
C THR A 134 18.23 13.58 -0.59
N PRO A 135 18.48 13.86 -1.89
CA PRO A 135 19.24 12.95 -2.75
C PRO A 135 20.63 12.60 -2.21
N GLU A 136 21.29 13.55 -1.56
CA GLU A 136 22.63 13.40 -0.99
C GLU A 136 22.59 12.71 0.38
N ALA A 137 21.47 12.86 1.11
CA ALA A 137 21.24 12.24 2.41
C ALA A 137 19.81 11.67 2.48
N PRO A 138 19.55 10.50 1.85
CA PRO A 138 18.23 9.87 1.92
C PRO A 138 17.87 9.51 3.36
N ALA A 139 16.62 9.74 3.74
CA ALA A 139 16.09 9.36 5.04
C ALA A 139 15.93 7.84 5.14
N ASP A 140 15.93 7.33 6.36
CA ASP A 140 15.74 5.92 6.66
C ASP A 140 14.64 5.73 7.70
N GLU A 141 14.43 4.49 8.14
CA GLU A 141 13.38 4.15 9.09
C GLU A 141 13.57 4.75 10.48
N ASP A 142 14.71 5.37 10.79
CA ASP A 142 14.96 5.99 12.09
C ASP A 142 14.81 7.52 12.02
N THR A 143 14.59 8.07 10.82
CA THR A 143 14.38 9.50 10.61
C THR A 143 12.96 9.92 11.06
N PRO A 144 12.81 10.78 12.09
CA PRO A 144 11.51 11.08 12.68
C PRO A 144 10.64 11.95 11.74
N PRO A 145 9.32 11.71 11.67
CA PRO A 145 8.43 12.55 10.90
C PRO A 145 8.29 13.94 11.55
N PRO A 146 8.27 15.04 10.76
CA PRO A 146 8.05 16.38 11.30
C PRO A 146 6.69 16.50 12.01
N ALA A 147 6.64 17.23 13.13
CA ALA A 147 5.42 17.38 13.94
C ALA A 147 4.21 17.93 13.16
N HIS A 148 4.43 18.79 12.16
CA HIS A 148 3.36 19.36 11.35
C HIS A 148 2.69 18.35 10.39
N TRP A 149 3.26 17.16 10.19
CA TRP A 149 2.68 16.11 9.34
C TRP A 149 1.39 15.51 9.93
N GLU A 150 1.15 15.70 11.23
CA GLU A 150 -0.11 15.33 11.89
C GLU A 150 -1.32 16.12 11.33
N ARG A 151 -1.09 17.20 10.56
CA ARG A 151 -2.15 17.94 9.85
C ARG A 151 -2.76 17.19 8.67
N ASN A 152 -2.05 16.23 8.08
CA ASN A 152 -2.62 15.34 7.06
C ASN A 152 -3.20 14.11 7.73
N GLY A 153 -4.52 13.93 7.66
CA GLY A 153 -5.26 12.87 8.36
C GLY A 153 -4.77 11.45 8.04
N TYR A 154 -4.40 11.17 6.78
CA TYR A 154 -3.85 9.85 6.42
C TYR A 154 -2.47 9.63 7.04
N ARG A 155 -1.54 10.60 6.91
CA ARG A 155 -0.20 10.49 7.55
C ARG A 155 -0.33 10.33 9.06
N ALA A 156 -1.20 11.14 9.69
CA ALA A 156 -1.50 11.04 11.11
C ALA A 156 -2.04 9.66 11.48
N SER A 157 -2.93 9.06 10.67
CA SER A 157 -3.46 7.72 10.94
C SER A 157 -2.36 6.64 10.92
N LYS A 158 -1.40 6.71 9.99
CA LYS A 158 -0.28 5.74 9.92
C LYS A 158 0.70 5.94 11.07
N VAL A 159 1.02 7.19 11.44
CA VAL A 159 1.85 7.46 12.63
C VAL A 159 1.18 6.96 13.90
N ARG A 160 -0.14 7.15 14.05
CA ARG A 160 -0.91 6.62 15.19
C ARG A 160 -0.96 5.09 15.20
N ALA A 161 -1.06 4.45 14.04
CA ALA A 161 -0.98 3.00 13.93
C ALA A 161 0.39 2.46 14.39
N GLU A 162 1.49 3.08 13.95
CA GLU A 162 2.83 2.70 14.41
C GLU A 162 3.03 2.95 15.90
N ARG A 163 2.46 4.03 16.46
CA ARG A 163 2.44 4.27 17.91
C ARG A 163 1.66 3.17 18.64
N ALA A 164 0.51 2.75 18.13
CA ALA A 164 -0.27 1.65 18.72
C ALA A 164 0.51 0.32 18.69
N VAL A 165 1.23 0.02 17.61
CA VAL A 165 2.13 -1.15 17.53
C VAL A 165 3.27 -1.03 18.54
N ALA A 166 3.89 0.15 18.66
CA ALA A 166 4.97 0.40 19.61
C ALA A 166 4.52 0.30 21.07
N GLU A 167 3.35 0.84 21.40
CA GLU A 167 2.72 0.76 22.72
C GLU A 167 2.28 -0.67 23.07
N PHE A 168 1.93 -1.48 22.07
CA PHE A 168 1.67 -2.90 22.28
C PHE A 168 2.92 -3.60 22.82
N GLY A 169 4.09 -3.25 22.29
CA GLY A 169 5.39 -3.76 22.73
C GLY A 169 5.61 -5.23 22.34
N ASP A 170 6.59 -5.85 22.99
CA ASP A 170 6.82 -7.30 22.91
C ASP A 170 5.95 -7.98 23.98
N ARG A 171 4.70 -8.29 23.61
CA ARG A 171 3.76 -9.04 24.48
C ARG A 171 3.87 -10.52 24.16
N GLU A 172 4.22 -11.30 25.18
CA GLU A 172 4.29 -12.78 25.14
C GLU A 172 4.95 -13.35 23.88
N GLY A 173 5.97 -12.68 23.33
CA GLY A 173 6.72 -13.14 22.16
C GLY A 173 6.08 -12.84 20.80
N LEU A 174 5.03 -11.99 20.73
CA LEU A 174 4.49 -11.54 19.45
C LEU A 174 5.50 -10.62 18.73
N THR A 175 6.00 -11.09 17.59
CA THR A 175 6.85 -10.29 16.69
C THR A 175 6.00 -9.51 15.69
N VAL A 176 6.22 -8.20 15.57
CA VAL A 176 5.43 -7.32 14.68
C VAL A 176 6.34 -6.48 13.76
N PRO A 177 6.99 -7.09 12.74
CA PRO A 177 7.79 -6.32 11.79
C PRO A 177 6.89 -5.41 10.96
N LEU A 178 7.35 -4.17 10.73
CA LEU A 178 6.62 -3.16 9.98
C LEU A 178 7.20 -3.02 8.58
N VAL A 179 6.37 -3.22 7.56
CA VAL A 179 6.72 -2.98 6.15
C VAL A 179 6.16 -1.63 5.74
N LEU A 180 7.04 -0.70 5.33
CA LEU A 180 6.69 0.68 4.99
C LEU A 180 6.80 0.87 3.47
N PRO A 181 5.74 0.57 2.70
CA PRO A 181 5.77 0.69 1.24
C PRO A 181 5.80 2.13 0.76
N GLY A 182 6.42 2.34 -0.42
CA GLY A 182 6.30 3.53 -1.24
C GLY A 182 4.93 3.70 -1.89
N TRP A 183 4.84 4.55 -2.91
CA TRP A 183 3.63 4.62 -3.73
C TRP A 183 3.52 3.33 -4.55
N MET A 184 2.55 2.48 -4.20
CA MET A 184 2.39 1.15 -4.79
C MET A 184 1.68 1.18 -6.15
N TRP A 185 2.22 0.41 -7.10
CA TRP A 185 1.72 0.21 -8.47
C TRP A 185 1.68 -1.29 -8.79
N GLY A 186 1.04 -1.65 -9.90
CA GLY A 186 1.04 -3.02 -10.40
C GLY A 186 -0.35 -3.64 -10.58
N PRO A 187 -0.39 -4.89 -11.07
CA PRO A 187 -1.63 -5.56 -11.42
C PRO A 187 -2.48 -5.90 -10.18
N GLY A 188 -3.79 -6.01 -10.36
CA GLY A 188 -4.74 -6.35 -9.29
C GLY A 188 -5.46 -5.16 -8.65
N ASP A 189 -5.27 -3.94 -9.17
CA ASP A 189 -5.91 -2.73 -8.64
C ASP A 189 -7.37 -2.54 -9.13
N ASP A 190 -8.25 -3.46 -8.69
CA ASP A 190 -9.68 -3.53 -9.02
C ASP A 190 -10.46 -2.29 -8.58
N GLY A 191 -10.27 -1.89 -7.32
CA GLY A 191 -10.78 -0.63 -6.81
C GLY A 191 -9.67 0.42 -6.87
N PRO A 192 -9.54 1.18 -7.98
CA PRO A 192 -8.30 1.86 -8.34
C PRO A 192 -7.84 2.79 -7.22
N THR A 193 -6.63 2.54 -6.75
CA THR A 193 -5.86 3.41 -5.85
C THR A 193 -5.57 4.75 -6.53
N SER A 194 -4.86 5.66 -5.85
CA SER A 194 -4.37 6.89 -6.50
C SER A 194 -3.44 6.59 -7.68
N ALA A 195 -2.63 5.52 -7.61
CA ALA A 195 -1.79 5.05 -8.70
C ALA A 195 -2.64 4.57 -9.88
N GLY A 196 -3.54 3.61 -9.65
CA GLY A 196 -4.41 3.07 -10.69
C GLY A 196 -5.33 4.12 -11.32
N ARG A 197 -5.80 5.12 -10.56
CA ARG A 197 -6.54 6.26 -11.12
C ARG A 197 -5.69 7.10 -12.06
N LEU A 198 -4.46 7.43 -11.65
CA LEU A 198 -3.52 8.14 -12.53
C LEU A 198 -3.22 7.31 -13.78
N PHE A 199 -2.95 6.01 -13.62
CA PHE A 199 -2.72 5.06 -14.70
C PHE A 199 -3.85 5.13 -15.73
N LEU A 200 -5.09 4.90 -15.27
CA LEU A 200 -6.27 4.88 -16.14
C LEU A 200 -6.52 6.24 -16.81
N SER A 201 -6.33 7.36 -16.11
CA SER A 201 -6.54 8.68 -16.71
C SER A 201 -5.49 9.03 -17.77
N VAL A 202 -4.24 8.56 -17.64
CA VAL A 202 -3.25 8.68 -18.72
C VAL A 202 -3.58 7.74 -19.88
N ALA A 203 -3.88 6.47 -19.58
CA ALA A 203 -4.22 5.43 -20.56
C ALA A 203 -5.47 5.77 -21.39
N ARG A 204 -6.39 6.56 -20.83
CA ARG A 204 -7.60 7.04 -21.51
C ARG A 204 -7.41 8.39 -22.21
N GLY A 205 -6.30 9.08 -21.98
CA GLY A 205 -6.03 10.41 -22.52
C GLY A 205 -6.83 11.53 -21.85
N GLU A 206 -7.28 11.31 -20.61
CA GLU A 206 -8.04 12.28 -19.81
C GLU A 206 -7.12 13.37 -19.22
N LEU A 207 -5.84 13.05 -19.04
CA LEU A 207 -4.81 13.97 -18.54
C LEU A 207 -3.92 14.45 -19.68
N ARG A 208 -3.87 15.76 -19.89
CA ARG A 208 -2.99 16.41 -20.89
C ARG A 208 -1.72 16.99 -20.29
N ALA A 209 -1.71 17.23 -18.98
CA ALA A 209 -0.57 17.79 -18.27
C ALA A 209 -0.48 17.29 -16.83
N VAL A 210 0.74 17.27 -16.28
CA VAL A 210 1.05 16.87 -14.90
C VAL A 210 2.04 17.84 -14.25
N PRO A 211 1.99 18.05 -12.92
CA PRO A 211 2.95 18.93 -12.24
C PRO A 211 4.37 18.34 -12.29
N ARG A 212 5.36 19.23 -12.44
CA ARG A 212 6.76 18.89 -12.13
C ARG A 212 6.86 18.44 -10.67
N SER A 213 7.01 17.14 -10.48
CA SER A 213 6.99 16.46 -9.19
C SER A 213 7.57 15.04 -9.34
N GLY A 214 7.55 14.24 -8.28
CA GLY A 214 7.98 12.85 -8.32
C GLY A 214 7.76 12.16 -6.99
N ASN A 215 7.96 10.85 -6.93
CA ASN A 215 7.82 10.09 -5.70
C ASN A 215 8.59 8.76 -5.78
N HIS A 216 8.75 8.12 -4.62
CA HIS A 216 9.17 6.74 -4.52
C HIS A 216 8.05 5.80 -4.98
N VAL A 217 8.31 5.05 -6.05
CA VAL A 217 7.39 4.11 -6.69
C VAL A 217 7.89 2.69 -6.44
N VAL A 218 6.96 1.82 -6.06
CA VAL A 218 7.24 0.40 -5.80
C VAL A 218 6.15 -0.48 -6.39
N ASP A 219 6.51 -1.65 -6.90
CA ASP A 219 5.54 -2.65 -7.31
C ASP A 219 4.93 -3.33 -6.07
N ALA A 220 3.61 -3.48 -6.05
CA ALA A 220 2.90 -4.17 -4.97
C ALA A 220 3.37 -5.62 -4.77
N ARG A 221 3.90 -6.26 -5.82
CA ARG A 221 4.49 -7.60 -5.77
C ARG A 221 5.82 -7.61 -5.01
N ASP A 222 6.64 -6.58 -5.14
CA ASP A 222 7.91 -6.47 -4.39
C ASP A 222 7.65 -6.24 -2.90
N VAL A 223 6.61 -5.46 -2.59
CA VAL A 223 6.14 -5.27 -1.22
C VAL A 223 5.59 -6.59 -0.67
N ALA A 224 4.83 -7.35 -1.47
CA ALA A 224 4.32 -8.66 -1.09
C ALA A 224 5.44 -9.67 -0.80
N ASP A 225 6.42 -9.78 -1.69
CA ASP A 225 7.60 -10.63 -1.50
C ASP A 225 8.35 -10.25 -0.21
N THR A 226 8.45 -8.94 0.09
CA THR A 226 9.04 -8.45 1.34
C THR A 226 8.20 -8.80 2.57
N CYS A 227 6.86 -8.75 2.48
CA CYS A 227 5.98 -9.18 3.56
C CYS A 227 6.18 -10.68 3.87
N VAL A 228 6.27 -11.52 2.83
CA VAL A 228 6.54 -12.95 2.98
C VAL A 228 7.91 -13.19 3.63
N ALA A 229 8.95 -12.49 3.18
CA ALA A 229 10.28 -12.58 3.81
C ALA A 229 10.27 -12.12 5.28
N ALA A 230 9.48 -11.10 5.63
CA ALA A 230 9.36 -10.58 6.98
C ALA A 230 8.74 -11.60 7.97
N LEU A 231 7.95 -12.57 7.50
CA LEU A 231 7.39 -13.63 8.34
C LEU A 231 8.50 -14.42 9.06
N THR A 232 9.60 -14.71 8.36
CA THR A 232 10.70 -15.52 8.90
C THR A 232 11.90 -14.69 9.35
N ARG A 233 12.19 -13.57 8.68
CA ARG A 233 13.40 -12.76 8.92
C ARG A 233 13.16 -11.43 9.63
N GLY A 234 11.91 -10.95 9.69
CA GLY A 234 11.57 -9.70 10.37
C GLY A 234 11.74 -9.82 11.87
N ARG A 235 12.19 -8.79 12.57
CA ARG A 235 12.52 -8.88 14.00
C ARG A 235 11.71 -7.91 14.85
N GLY A 236 11.23 -8.35 16.01
CA GLY A 236 10.54 -7.51 16.99
C GLY A 236 9.60 -6.49 16.35
N LEU A 237 9.80 -5.21 16.65
CA LEU A 237 9.07 -4.08 16.06
C LEU A 237 9.86 -3.35 14.97
N ARG A 238 10.75 -4.07 14.26
CA ARG A 238 11.68 -3.46 13.31
C ARG A 238 10.92 -2.97 12.08
N ARG A 239 11.25 -1.75 11.67
CA ARG A 239 10.69 -1.05 10.51
C ARG A 239 11.57 -1.30 9.29
N TYR A 240 10.94 -1.58 8.15
CA TYR A 240 11.58 -1.85 6.86
C TYR A 240 10.96 -0.95 5.77
N ALA A 241 11.71 0.04 5.30
CA ALA A 241 11.31 0.89 4.18
C ALA A 241 11.39 0.09 2.87
N VAL A 242 10.26 -0.06 2.21
CA VAL A 242 10.10 -0.70 0.91
C VAL A 242 9.64 0.37 -0.08
N ALA A 243 10.47 1.42 -0.20
CA ALA A 243 10.14 2.64 -0.93
C ALA A 243 10.17 2.41 -2.46
N GLY A 244 10.94 1.44 -2.93
CA GLY A 244 11.25 1.30 -4.35
C GLY A 244 12.14 2.44 -4.84
N SER A 245 12.03 2.77 -6.12
CA SER A 245 12.88 3.78 -6.76
C SER A 245 12.16 5.11 -6.88
N TRP A 246 12.90 6.22 -6.75
CA TRP A 246 12.33 7.54 -6.98
C TRP A 246 12.23 7.83 -8.48
N TYR A 247 11.05 8.24 -8.93
CA TYR A 247 10.80 8.65 -10.32
C TYR A 247 10.20 10.04 -10.40
N GLY A 248 10.58 10.79 -11.42
CA GLY A 248 9.85 11.97 -11.84
C GLY A 248 8.46 11.57 -12.33
N LEU A 249 7.45 12.41 -12.03
CA LEU A 249 6.10 12.16 -12.50
C LEU A 249 6.02 12.13 -14.03
N HIS A 250 6.87 12.92 -14.71
CA HIS A 250 7.04 12.89 -16.16
C HIS A 250 7.43 11.49 -16.66
N ASP A 251 8.44 10.86 -16.04
CA ASP A 251 8.93 9.55 -16.48
C ASP A 251 7.89 8.46 -16.21
N LEU A 252 7.16 8.58 -15.10
CA LEU A 252 6.07 7.69 -14.74
C LEU A 252 4.92 7.75 -15.75
N VAL A 253 4.44 8.96 -16.09
CA VAL A 253 3.37 9.10 -17.10
C VAL A 253 3.86 8.80 -18.52
N GLY A 254 5.13 9.02 -18.81
CA GLY A 254 5.78 8.59 -20.05
C GLY A 254 5.80 7.07 -20.18
N GLY A 255 6.11 6.35 -19.09
CA GLY A 255 6.03 4.90 -19.03
C GLY A 255 4.63 4.35 -19.24
N ILE A 256 3.60 4.98 -18.64
CA ILE A 256 2.20 4.59 -18.84
C ILE A 256 1.79 4.82 -20.29
N ALA A 257 2.15 5.97 -20.85
CA ALA A 257 1.91 6.31 -22.25
C ALA A 257 2.53 5.28 -23.21
N ALA A 258 3.78 4.89 -22.96
CA ALA A 258 4.44 3.83 -23.73
C ALA A 258 3.73 2.47 -23.60
N ALA A 259 3.34 2.05 -22.39
CA ALA A 259 2.66 0.78 -22.15
C ALA A 259 1.24 0.69 -22.74
N THR A 260 0.61 1.83 -23.02
CA THR A 260 -0.79 1.94 -23.46
C THR A 260 -0.95 2.51 -24.87
N GLY A 261 0.14 2.87 -25.54
CA GLY A 261 0.11 3.46 -26.89
C GLY A 261 -0.54 4.86 -26.91
N ARG A 262 -0.44 5.62 -25.83
CA ARG A 262 -1.00 6.98 -25.71
C ARG A 262 0.09 8.05 -25.74
N PRO A 263 -0.24 9.30 -26.10
CA PRO A 263 0.69 10.43 -25.89
C PRO A 263 0.92 10.70 -24.41
N ALA A 264 2.17 10.95 -24.03
CA ALA A 264 2.52 11.33 -22.67
C ALA A 264 1.97 12.73 -22.31
N PRO A 265 1.37 12.90 -21.12
CA PRO A 265 1.02 14.22 -20.59
C PRO A 265 2.26 15.11 -20.48
N ARG A 266 2.10 16.41 -20.77
CA ARG A 266 3.21 17.38 -20.65
C ARG A 266 3.46 17.76 -19.20
N GLU A 267 4.72 17.98 -18.85
CA GLU A 267 5.06 18.53 -17.54
C GLU A 267 4.77 20.04 -17.50
N ILE A 268 4.15 20.51 -16.41
CA ILE A 268 3.87 21.93 -16.16
C ILE A 268 4.35 22.38 -14.77
N PRO A 269 4.64 23.69 -14.57
CA PRO A 269 5.02 24.21 -13.26
C PRO A 269 3.94 23.96 -12.19
N ALA A 270 4.37 23.76 -10.94
CA ALA A 270 3.49 23.46 -9.80
C ALA A 270 2.34 24.48 -9.62
N ALA A 271 2.62 25.77 -9.80
CA ALA A 271 1.61 26.83 -9.69
C ALA A 271 0.51 26.68 -10.75
N ALA A 272 0.88 26.38 -12.00
CA ALA A 272 -0.07 26.15 -13.09
C ALA A 272 -0.92 24.90 -12.82
N ALA A 273 -0.31 23.83 -12.31
CA ALA A 273 -1.03 22.61 -11.95
C ALA A 273 -2.04 22.84 -10.80
N LEU A 274 -1.67 23.61 -9.77
CA LEU A 274 -2.58 23.98 -8.68
C LEU A 274 -3.75 24.84 -9.16
N ALA A 275 -3.50 25.79 -10.06
CA ALA A 275 -4.54 26.60 -10.67
C ALA A 275 -5.52 25.73 -11.49
N PHE A 276 -4.98 24.84 -12.33
CA PHE A 276 -5.78 23.92 -13.14
C PHE A 276 -6.62 22.96 -12.28
N ALA A 277 -6.04 22.37 -11.23
CA ALA A 277 -6.76 21.52 -10.29
C ALA A 277 -7.92 22.26 -9.61
N THR A 278 -7.74 23.55 -9.31
CA THR A 278 -8.81 24.39 -8.73
C THR A 278 -9.99 24.52 -9.68
N VAL A 279 -9.72 24.78 -10.97
CA VAL A 279 -10.75 24.89 -12.01
C VAL A 279 -11.48 23.56 -12.19
N LEU A 280 -10.75 22.45 -12.20
CA LEU A 280 -11.33 21.11 -12.30
C LEU A 280 -12.23 20.78 -11.12
N GLU A 281 -11.80 21.04 -9.88
CA GLU A 281 -12.62 20.81 -8.68
C GLU A 281 -13.91 21.63 -8.71
N GLN A 282 -13.84 22.91 -9.05
CA GLN A 282 -15.02 23.77 -9.14
C GLN A 282 -15.99 23.29 -10.23
N GLY A 283 -15.48 22.98 -11.43
CA GLY A 283 -16.30 22.45 -12.52
C GLY A 283 -16.90 21.08 -12.21
N ALA A 284 -16.19 20.22 -11.48
CA ALA A 284 -16.66 18.89 -11.11
C ALA A 284 -17.80 18.97 -10.07
N ARG A 285 -17.68 19.88 -9.09
CA ARG A 285 -18.75 20.18 -8.12
C ARG A 285 -20.04 20.63 -8.81
N LEU A 286 -19.93 21.52 -9.80
CA LEU A 286 -21.09 22.01 -10.57
C LEU A 286 -21.76 20.91 -11.40
N ARG A 287 -21.00 19.89 -11.84
CA ARG A 287 -21.50 18.78 -12.66
C ARG A 287 -21.89 17.54 -11.84
N GLY A 288 -21.77 17.57 -10.52
CA GLY A 288 -22.03 16.41 -9.65
C GLY A 288 -21.11 15.21 -9.92
N ARG A 289 -19.90 15.44 -10.44
CA ARG A 289 -18.93 14.40 -10.81
C ARG A 289 -17.66 14.52 -9.97
N PRO A 290 -16.94 13.42 -9.69
CA PRO A 290 -15.63 13.50 -9.03
C PRO A 290 -14.59 14.12 -9.97
N PRO A 291 -13.72 15.03 -9.49
CA PRO A 291 -12.67 15.63 -10.30
C PRO A 291 -11.55 14.63 -10.62
N VAL A 292 -10.98 14.71 -11.83
CA VAL A 292 -9.84 13.87 -12.27
C VAL A 292 -8.55 14.22 -11.52
N ALA A 293 -8.39 15.48 -11.11
CA ALA A 293 -7.28 15.93 -10.28
C ALA A 293 -7.78 16.88 -9.18
N THR A 294 -7.21 16.73 -7.98
CA THR A 294 -7.51 17.57 -6.81
C THR A 294 -6.30 18.40 -6.40
N ARG A 295 -6.54 19.56 -5.79
CA ARG A 295 -5.48 20.43 -5.24
C ARG A 295 -4.67 19.69 -4.18
N GLU A 296 -5.34 18.88 -3.36
CA GLU A 296 -4.69 18.09 -2.32
C GLU A 296 -3.81 16.97 -2.91
N GLY A 297 -4.28 16.28 -3.96
CA GLY A 297 -3.46 15.31 -4.69
C GLY A 297 -2.20 15.94 -5.28
N VAL A 298 -2.31 17.15 -5.86
CA VAL A 298 -1.14 17.90 -6.37
C VAL A 298 -0.17 18.24 -5.24
N ARG A 299 -0.65 18.70 -4.08
CA ARG A 299 0.23 18.99 -2.93
C ARG A 299 1.00 17.76 -2.44
N VAL A 300 0.31 16.62 -2.32
CA VAL A 300 0.96 15.35 -1.92
C VAL A 300 2.08 14.96 -2.88
N LEU A 301 1.87 15.12 -4.20
CA LEU A 301 2.91 14.87 -5.20
C LEU A 301 4.09 15.83 -5.07
N LEU A 302 3.83 17.11 -4.80
CA LEU A 302 4.88 18.12 -4.62
C LEU A 302 5.71 17.87 -3.35
N ASP A 303 5.09 17.40 -2.27
CA ASP A 303 5.80 16.99 -1.05
C ASP A 303 6.70 15.77 -1.30
N GLY A 304 6.16 14.75 -1.97
CA GLY A 304 6.92 13.54 -2.35
C GLY A 304 8.12 13.85 -3.24
N ALA A 305 8.04 14.90 -4.05
CA ALA A 305 9.11 15.27 -4.98
C ALA A 305 10.43 15.60 -4.26
N ARG A 306 10.33 16.16 -3.05
CA ARG A 306 11.48 16.66 -2.28
C ARG A 306 12.10 15.61 -1.37
N THR A 307 11.45 14.47 -1.21
CA THR A 307 11.84 13.46 -0.23
C THR A 307 12.57 12.31 -0.92
N ARG A 308 13.68 11.88 -0.32
CA ARG A 308 14.40 10.65 -0.70
C ARG A 308 14.50 9.72 0.49
N ILE A 309 14.21 8.45 0.26
CA ILE A 309 14.14 7.41 1.28
C ILE A 309 14.99 6.22 0.84
N SER A 310 15.80 5.71 1.76
CA SER A 310 16.59 4.51 1.59
C SER A 310 15.76 3.27 1.91
N SER A 311 15.99 2.20 1.14
CA SER A 311 15.49 0.85 1.44
C SER A 311 16.64 -0.11 1.76
N ALA A 312 17.77 0.42 2.22
CA ALA A 312 18.98 -0.38 2.47
C ALA A 312 18.74 -1.49 3.50
N ARG A 313 18.01 -1.20 4.59
CA ARG A 313 17.69 -2.18 5.63
C ARG A 313 16.85 -3.33 5.09
N ALA A 314 15.78 -3.05 4.35
CA ALA A 314 14.94 -4.08 3.72
C ALA A 314 15.75 -4.96 2.75
N ARG A 315 16.63 -4.36 1.94
CA ARG A 315 17.53 -5.10 1.04
C ARG A 315 18.48 -6.02 1.81
N GLN A 316 19.13 -5.50 2.86
CA GLN A 316 20.15 -6.24 3.61
C GLN A 316 19.55 -7.34 4.50
N GLU A 317 18.46 -7.06 5.20
CA GLU A 317 17.92 -7.96 6.22
C GLU A 317 16.83 -8.90 5.67
N LEU A 318 16.06 -8.47 4.68
CA LEU A 318 14.96 -9.27 4.12
C LEU A 318 15.25 -9.80 2.71
N GLY A 319 16.25 -9.26 2.02
CA GLY A 319 16.57 -9.60 0.63
C GLY A 319 15.63 -8.93 -0.37
N THR A 320 14.98 -7.82 0.00
CA THR A 320 14.06 -7.08 -0.86
C THR A 320 14.74 -6.70 -2.18
N ALA A 321 14.09 -7.00 -3.29
CA ALA A 321 14.46 -6.57 -4.63
C ALA A 321 13.32 -5.74 -5.24
N PHE A 322 13.67 -4.89 -6.22
CA PHE A 322 12.69 -4.03 -6.89
C PHE A 322 12.71 -4.27 -8.40
N ARG A 323 11.55 -4.52 -8.99
CA ARG A 323 11.43 -4.72 -10.45
C ARG A 323 11.57 -3.39 -11.18
N PRO A 324 11.96 -3.43 -12.47
CA PRO A 324 11.97 -2.24 -13.31
C PRO A 324 10.56 -1.65 -13.47
N LEU A 325 10.44 -0.32 -13.41
CA LEU A 325 9.15 0.38 -13.59
C LEU A 325 8.44 -0.02 -14.89
N ALA A 326 9.18 -0.23 -15.97
CA ALA A 326 8.61 -0.63 -17.26
C ALA A 326 7.87 -1.98 -17.19
N GLU A 327 8.35 -2.94 -16.40
CA GLU A 327 7.69 -4.22 -16.16
C GLU A 327 6.39 -4.00 -15.38
N THR A 328 6.44 -3.24 -14.29
CA THR A 328 5.25 -2.89 -13.47
C THR A 328 4.15 -2.26 -14.31
N LEU A 329 4.48 -1.25 -15.12
CA LEU A 329 3.49 -0.54 -15.93
C LEU A 329 2.95 -1.38 -17.09
N ALA A 330 3.78 -2.23 -17.70
CA ALA A 330 3.33 -3.16 -18.73
C ALA A 330 2.36 -4.21 -18.16
N ASP A 331 2.66 -4.74 -16.97
CA ASP A 331 1.83 -5.72 -16.27
C ASP A 331 0.50 -5.13 -15.81
N GLU A 332 0.53 -3.91 -15.27
CA GLU A 332 -0.67 -3.16 -14.91
C GLU A 332 -1.53 -2.86 -16.15
N ALA A 333 -0.91 -2.49 -17.28
CA ALA A 333 -1.62 -2.32 -18.55
C ALA A 333 -2.31 -3.61 -18.97
N ARG A 334 -1.58 -4.74 -19.01
CA ARG A 334 -2.14 -6.06 -19.36
C ARG A 334 -3.30 -6.43 -18.47
N TRP A 335 -3.12 -6.31 -17.16
CA TRP A 335 -4.18 -6.62 -16.20
C TRP A 335 -5.44 -5.77 -16.44
N TYR A 336 -5.29 -4.47 -16.68
CA TYR A 336 -6.45 -3.62 -16.99
C TYR A 336 -7.13 -3.95 -18.33
N ARG A 337 -6.39 -4.46 -19.34
CA ARG A 337 -6.98 -4.98 -20.58
C ARG A 337 -7.77 -6.27 -20.31
N ASP A 338 -7.21 -7.19 -19.55
CA ASP A 338 -7.86 -8.46 -19.19
C ASP A 338 -9.16 -8.24 -18.38
N GLN A 339 -9.21 -7.17 -17.60
CA GLN A 339 -10.41 -6.74 -16.87
C GLN A 339 -11.39 -5.90 -17.71
N GLY A 340 -11.13 -5.70 -19.00
CA GLY A 340 -11.97 -4.89 -19.91
C GLY A 340 -12.01 -3.39 -19.56
N ARG A 341 -11.04 -2.89 -18.78
CA ARG A 341 -10.97 -1.47 -18.37
C ARG A 341 -10.15 -0.60 -19.32
N LEU A 342 -9.40 -1.25 -20.21
CA LEU A 342 -8.68 -0.69 -21.35
C LEU A 342 -9.01 -1.49 -22.62
N PRO A 343 -8.91 -0.88 -23.82
CA PRO A 343 -8.98 -1.61 -25.08
C PRO A 343 -7.88 -2.68 -25.17
N ALA A 344 -8.18 -3.78 -25.84
CA ALA A 344 -7.20 -4.82 -26.19
C ALA A 344 -6.00 -4.23 -26.94
#